data_AF-A0A4Q6EF99-F1
#
_entry.id   AF-A0A4Q6EF99-F1
#
_cell.length_a   1.000
_cell.length_b   1.000
_cell.length_c   1.000
_cell.angle_alpha   90.00
_cell.angle_beta   90.00
_cell.angle_gamma   90.00
#
_symmetry.space_group_name_H-M   'P 1'
#
loop_
_entity.id
_entity.type
_entity.pdbx_description
1 polymer ?
#
loop_
_entity_poly.entity_id
_entity_poly.type
_entity_poly.pdbx_seq_one_letter_code
_entity_poly.pdbx_strand_id
1 'polypeptide(L)'
;MKRLTTIILLTITLFAANAKSLFQHKQTPEKLVLNNGAKWKIDQSTKNNTILLQQIVKVANRKTVKTLSDYHQTGTALQTGINQLIKECRMKGADHLALHKWLEPLMEKVAQLNQASDATKAARLFETIAAQLGLFNQYFQT
;
A
#
# COMPACT_ATOMS: atom_id res chain seq x y z
N MET A 1 13.49 56.24 48.47
CA MET A 1 13.53 56.64 47.04
C MET A 1 14.89 56.26 46.47
N LYS A 2 14.87 55.67 45.26
CA LYS A 2 16.00 55.19 44.43
C LYS A 2 16.57 53.82 44.79
N ARG A 3 16.83 52.87 43.89
CA ARG A 3 16.38 52.50 42.53
C ARG A 3 16.78 51.01 42.45
N LEU A 4 15.84 50.08 42.29
CA LEU A 4 16.19 48.67 42.04
C LEU A 4 16.76 48.59 40.62
N THR A 5 18.03 48.21 40.49
CA THR A 5 18.62 47.85 39.21
C THR A 5 18.16 46.45 38.82
N THR A 6 17.18 46.38 37.94
CA THR A 6 16.76 45.16 37.25
C THR A 6 17.77 44.85 36.15
N ILE A 7 18.53 43.76 36.27
CA ILE A 7 19.27 43.18 35.15
C ILE A 7 18.43 42.02 34.63
N ILE A 8 17.61 42.28 33.60
CA ILE A 8 16.94 41.22 32.84
C ILE A 8 17.94 40.76 31.78
N LEU A 9 18.52 39.59 32.01
CA LEU A 9 19.32 38.88 31.02
C LEU A 9 18.37 38.44 29.90
N LEU A 10 18.43 39.13 28.75
CA LEU A 10 17.63 38.79 27.58
C LEU A 10 18.24 37.56 26.90
N THR A 11 17.88 36.37 27.35
CA THR A 11 18.21 35.13 26.64
C THR A 11 17.32 35.03 25.41
N ILE A 12 17.85 35.45 24.27
CA ILE A 12 17.23 35.19 22.96
C ILE A 12 17.36 33.70 22.70
N THR A 13 16.34 32.93 23.05
CA THR A 13 16.21 31.55 22.58
C THR A 13 15.80 31.63 21.11
N LEU A 14 16.75 31.37 20.22
CA LEU A 14 16.45 31.01 18.82
C LEU A 14 15.59 29.73 18.86
N PHE A 15 14.28 29.88 18.74
CA PHE A 15 13.43 28.77 18.31
C PHE A 15 13.77 28.49 16.86
N ALA A 16 14.72 27.59 16.63
CA ALA A 16 14.80 26.88 15.36
C ALA A 16 13.48 26.11 15.22
N ALA A 17 12.55 26.66 14.46
CA ALA A 17 11.40 25.92 13.98
C ALA A 17 11.94 24.70 13.23
N ASN A 18 11.88 23.53 13.85
CA ASN A 18 12.03 22.27 13.16
C ASN A 18 11.02 22.27 12.02
N ALA A 19 11.50 22.42 10.77
CA ALA A 19 10.74 22.15 9.58
C ALA A 19 10.39 20.65 9.59
N LYS A 20 9.36 20.31 10.35
CA LYS A 20 8.81 18.97 10.44
C LYS A 20 8.16 18.73 9.09
N SER A 21 8.91 18.01 8.25
CA SER A 21 8.49 17.31 7.04
C SER A 21 6.98 17.42 6.76
N LEU A 22 6.64 18.13 5.68
CA LEU A 22 5.26 18.36 5.21
C LEU A 22 4.55 17.08 4.71
N PHE A 23 5.14 15.89 4.91
CA PHE A 23 4.63 14.61 4.41
C PHE A 23 4.30 13.62 5.53
N GLN A 24 3.77 14.10 6.65
CA GLN A 24 3.08 13.22 7.57
C GLN A 24 1.68 12.91 6.98
N HIS A 25 1.62 11.95 6.05
CA HIS A 25 0.35 11.43 5.50
C HIS A 25 -0.36 10.58 6.57
N LYS A 26 -0.85 11.23 7.63
CA LYS A 26 -1.82 10.62 8.53
C LYS A 26 -3.19 10.77 7.86
N GLN A 27 -3.44 9.94 6.84
CA GLN A 27 -4.75 9.87 6.23
C GLN A 27 -5.44 8.64 6.77
N THR A 28 -6.59 8.86 7.40
CA THR A 28 -7.62 7.83 7.49
C THR A 28 -7.72 7.16 6.12
N PRO A 29 -7.67 5.82 6.02
CA PRO A 29 -7.67 5.15 4.73
C PRO A 29 -8.97 5.48 4.02
N GLU A 30 -8.92 6.43 3.10
CA GLU A 30 -10.06 6.75 2.25
C GLU A 30 -10.28 5.58 1.32
N LYS A 31 -11.49 5.04 1.34
CA LYS A 31 -11.88 3.93 0.46
C LYS A 31 -11.66 4.31 -1.02
N LEU A 32 -11.20 3.35 -1.82
CA LEU A 32 -11.16 3.48 -3.28
C LEU A 32 -12.57 3.69 -3.84
N VAL A 33 -12.73 4.73 -4.66
CA VAL A 33 -13.96 5.05 -5.38
C VAL A 33 -13.63 5.31 -6.85
N LEU A 34 -14.64 5.32 -7.73
CA LEU A 34 -14.46 5.73 -9.12
C LEU A 34 -14.12 7.23 -9.21
N ASN A 35 -13.39 7.62 -10.26
CA ASN A 35 -13.11 9.00 -10.61
C ASN A 35 -14.36 9.64 -11.23
N ASN A 36 -15.27 10.16 -10.40
CA ASN A 36 -16.54 10.76 -10.85
C ASN A 36 -17.34 9.81 -11.78
N GLY A 37 -17.39 8.52 -11.42
CA GLY A 37 -18.03 7.47 -12.22
C GLY A 37 -17.15 6.86 -13.31
N ALA A 38 -15.97 7.43 -13.60
CA ALA A 38 -15.00 6.85 -14.53
C ALA A 38 -13.92 6.03 -13.81
N LYS A 39 -13.25 5.15 -14.56
CA LYS A 39 -12.08 4.41 -14.08
C LYS A 39 -10.83 5.28 -14.08
N TRP A 40 -9.95 5.06 -13.11
CA TRP A 40 -8.63 5.69 -12.99
C TRP A 40 -7.70 5.22 -14.11
N LYS A 41 -6.82 6.12 -14.56
CA LYS A 41 -5.86 5.83 -15.62
C LYS A 41 -4.63 5.13 -15.04
N ILE A 42 -4.13 4.14 -15.75
CA ILE A 42 -2.89 3.44 -15.40
C ILE A 42 -1.89 3.46 -16.54
N ASP A 43 -0.59 3.47 -16.20
CA ASP A 43 0.46 3.22 -17.16
C ASP A 43 0.56 1.72 -17.53
N GLN A 44 1.29 1.45 -18.62
CA GLN A 44 1.44 0.10 -19.13
C GLN A 44 2.20 -0.82 -18.15
N SER A 45 3.16 -0.29 -17.38
CA SER A 45 3.90 -1.08 -16.38
C SER A 45 2.99 -1.53 -15.24
N THR A 46 2.11 -0.66 -14.72
CA THR A 46 1.12 -1.01 -13.69
C THR A 46 0.17 -2.10 -14.18
N LYS A 47 -0.31 -1.98 -15.43
CA LYS A 47 -1.14 -3.03 -16.05
C LYS A 47 -0.42 -4.37 -16.12
N ASN A 48 0.82 -4.39 -16.63
CA ASN A 48 1.60 -5.62 -16.79
C ASN A 48 1.91 -6.28 -15.44
N ASN A 49 2.32 -5.49 -14.44
CA ASN A 49 2.61 -6.02 -13.10
C ASN A 49 1.33 -6.54 -12.41
N THR A 50 0.18 -5.91 -12.63
CA THR A 50 -1.08 -6.42 -12.07
C THR A 50 -1.49 -7.76 -12.72
N ILE A 51 -1.28 -7.91 -14.03
CA ILE A 51 -1.48 -9.19 -14.72
C ILE A 51 -0.57 -10.28 -14.13
N LEU A 52 0.69 -9.96 -13.83
CA LEU A 52 1.61 -10.88 -13.18
C LEU A 52 1.08 -11.34 -11.80
N LEU A 53 0.59 -10.41 -10.97
CA LEU A 53 0.00 -10.75 -9.67
C LEU A 53 -1.22 -11.67 -9.82
N GLN A 54 -2.10 -11.39 -10.79
CA GLN A 54 -3.26 -12.24 -11.09
C GLN A 54 -2.83 -13.63 -11.58
N GLN A 55 -1.75 -13.73 -12.36
CA GLN A 55 -1.19 -15.00 -12.81
C GLN A 55 -0.64 -15.83 -11.65
N ILE A 56 0.03 -15.22 -10.66
CA ILE A 56 0.51 -15.91 -9.47
C ILE A 56 -0.66 -16.58 -8.73
N VAL A 57 -1.75 -15.84 -8.48
CA VAL A 57 -2.97 -16.40 -7.86
C VAL A 57 -3.59 -17.50 -8.71
N LYS A 58 -3.65 -17.32 -10.04
CA LYS A 58 -4.18 -18.32 -10.96
C LYS A 58 -3.38 -19.63 -10.92
N VAL A 59 -2.04 -19.54 -10.87
CA VAL A 59 -1.17 -20.72 -10.76
C VAL A 59 -1.37 -21.42 -9.43
N ALA A 60 -1.39 -20.68 -8.31
CA ALA A 60 -1.66 -21.24 -6.99
C ALA A 60 -3.00 -21.99 -6.98
N ASN A 61 -4.04 -21.44 -7.61
CA ASN A 61 -5.37 -22.06 -7.68
C ASN A 61 -5.46 -23.39 -8.45
N ARG A 62 -4.45 -23.77 -9.25
CA ARG A 62 -4.44 -25.07 -9.93
C ARG A 62 -4.31 -26.24 -8.95
N LYS A 63 -3.75 -25.99 -7.76
CA LYS A 63 -3.61 -27.01 -6.72
C LYS A 63 -4.90 -27.12 -5.91
N THR A 64 -5.55 -28.29 -5.94
CA THR A 64 -6.81 -28.55 -5.22
C THR A 64 -6.63 -28.59 -3.70
N VAL A 65 -5.51 -29.15 -3.22
CA VAL A 65 -5.14 -29.19 -1.81
C VAL A 65 -3.86 -28.41 -1.58
N LYS A 66 -3.94 -27.32 -0.81
CA LYS A 66 -2.81 -26.43 -0.52
C LYS A 66 -2.37 -26.60 0.93
N THR A 67 -1.07 -26.78 1.13
CA THR A 67 -0.41 -26.76 2.43
C THR A 67 -0.09 -25.32 2.84
N LEU A 68 0.27 -25.12 4.11
CA LEU A 68 0.77 -23.82 4.58
C LEU A 68 1.99 -23.34 3.77
N SER A 69 2.90 -24.26 3.42
CA SER A 69 4.09 -23.95 2.61
C SER A 69 3.73 -23.44 1.22
N ASP A 70 2.73 -24.03 0.56
CA ASP A 70 2.25 -23.54 -0.75
C ASP A 70 1.72 -22.10 -0.67
N TYR A 71 1.04 -21.76 0.43
CA TYR A 71 0.55 -20.41 0.67
C TYR A 71 1.70 -19.42 0.92
N HIS A 72 2.71 -19.80 1.69
CA HIS A 72 3.90 -18.95 1.91
C HIS A 72 4.71 -18.73 0.64
N GLN A 73 4.85 -19.76 -0.21
CA GLN A 73 5.45 -19.62 -1.54
C GLN A 73 4.68 -18.62 -2.40
N THR A 74 3.34 -18.73 -2.39
CA THR A 74 2.46 -17.79 -3.10
C THR A 74 2.60 -16.36 -2.56
N GLY A 75 2.61 -16.19 -1.23
CA GLY A 75 2.79 -14.89 -0.58
C GLY A 75 4.15 -14.25 -0.88
N THR A 76 5.22 -15.05 -0.99
CA THR A 76 6.55 -14.59 -1.37
C THR A 76 6.58 -14.11 -2.82
N ALA A 77 5.95 -14.86 -3.74
CA ALA A 77 5.83 -14.47 -5.14
C ALA A 77 5.03 -13.18 -5.31
N LEU A 78 3.90 -13.05 -4.59
CA LEU A 78 3.08 -11.85 -4.58
C LEU A 78 3.85 -10.64 -4.03
N GLN A 79 4.59 -10.80 -2.93
CA GLN A 79 5.41 -9.72 -2.37
C GLN A 79 6.45 -9.24 -3.38
N THR A 80 7.09 -10.17 -4.10
CA THR A 80 8.06 -9.84 -5.15
C THR A 80 7.40 -9.06 -6.29
N GLY A 81 6.23 -9.51 -6.78
CA GLY A 81 5.49 -8.82 -7.83
C GLY A 81 4.99 -7.43 -7.39
N ILE A 82 4.57 -7.28 -6.14
CA ILE A 82 4.18 -5.98 -5.57
C ILE A 82 5.37 -5.03 -5.53
N ASN A 83 6.54 -5.50 -5.10
CA ASN A 83 7.75 -4.69 -5.08
C ASN A 83 8.13 -4.21 -6.50
N GLN A 84 7.93 -5.07 -7.50
CA GLN A 84 8.14 -4.70 -8.91
C GLN A 84 7.12 -3.65 -9.39
N LEU A 85 5.84 -3.83 -9.09
CA LEU A 85 4.78 -2.86 -9.38
C LEU A 85 5.12 -1.46 -8.83
N ILE A 86 5.52 -1.39 -7.56
CA ILE A 86 5.91 -0.15 -6.90
C ILE A 86 7.11 0.49 -7.60
N LYS A 87 8.15 -0.31 -7.91
CA LYS A 87 9.37 0.16 -8.55
C LYS A 87 9.14 0.70 -9.97
N GLU A 88 8.21 0.11 -10.72
CA GLU A 88 7.98 0.43 -12.13
C GLU A 88 6.84 1.43 -12.37
N CYS A 89 6.09 1.81 -11.34
CA CYS A 89 5.02 2.82 -11.43
C CYS A 89 5.59 4.18 -11.86
N ARG A 90 5.04 4.75 -12.94
CA ARG A 90 5.38 6.08 -13.48
C ARG A 90 4.26 7.10 -13.31
N MET A 91 3.09 6.66 -12.85
CA MET A 91 1.95 7.53 -12.55
C MET A 91 2.27 8.56 -11.47
N LYS A 92 1.58 9.70 -11.53
CA LYS A 92 1.62 10.77 -10.54
C LYS A 92 0.21 11.32 -10.32
N GLY A 93 0.02 12.12 -9.28
CA GLY A 93 -1.26 12.78 -9.02
C GLY A 93 -2.37 11.82 -8.59
N ALA A 94 -3.61 12.14 -8.96
CA ALA A 94 -4.79 11.45 -8.44
C ALA A 94 -4.86 9.96 -8.83
N ASP A 95 -4.42 9.59 -10.03
CA ASP A 95 -4.34 8.19 -10.48
C ASP A 95 -3.40 7.36 -9.59
N HIS A 96 -2.25 7.93 -9.21
CA HIS A 96 -1.29 7.29 -8.31
C HIS A 96 -1.86 7.10 -6.90
N LEU A 97 -2.59 8.10 -6.39
CA LEU A 97 -3.26 7.99 -5.08
C LEU A 97 -4.37 6.93 -5.09
N ALA A 98 -5.11 6.82 -6.19
CA ALA A 98 -6.10 5.76 -6.36
C ALA A 98 -5.44 4.37 -6.40
N LEU A 99 -4.31 4.22 -7.11
CA LEU A 99 -3.54 2.98 -7.08
C LEU A 99 -3.10 2.64 -5.65
N HIS A 100 -2.63 3.62 -4.88
CA HIS A 100 -2.25 3.42 -3.47
C HIS A 100 -3.41 2.86 -2.64
N LYS A 101 -4.62 3.42 -2.77
CA LYS A 101 -5.84 2.93 -2.08
C LYS A 101 -6.20 1.49 -2.44
N TRP A 102 -5.89 1.05 -3.67
CA TRP A 102 -6.07 -0.34 -4.09
C TRP A 102 -4.95 -1.25 -3.58
N LEU A 103 -3.71 -0.76 -3.57
CA LEU A 103 -2.51 -1.56 -3.30
C LEU A 103 -2.25 -1.79 -1.81
N GLU A 104 -2.54 -0.81 -0.96
CA GLU A 104 -2.31 -0.90 0.49
C GLU A 104 -3.00 -2.11 1.15
N PRO A 105 -4.32 -2.35 0.98
CA PRO A 105 -4.95 -3.54 1.55
C PRO A 105 -4.40 -4.85 0.94
N LEU A 106 -3.95 -4.84 -0.31
CA LEU A 106 -3.30 -6.00 -0.92
C LEU A 106 -1.96 -6.31 -0.23
N MET A 107 -1.13 -5.29 -0.02
CA MET A 107 0.16 -5.40 0.68
C MET A 107 -0.02 -5.93 2.10
N GLU A 108 -0.98 -5.39 2.84
CA GLU A 108 -1.28 -5.82 4.20
C GLU A 108 -1.65 -7.31 4.26
N LYS A 109 -2.51 -7.76 3.34
CA LYS A 109 -2.97 -9.16 3.30
C LYS A 109 -1.87 -10.11 2.84
N VAL A 110 -1.01 -9.70 1.92
CA VAL A 110 0.18 -10.48 1.52
C VAL A 110 1.18 -10.61 2.67
N ALA A 111 1.41 -9.54 3.44
CA ALA A 111 2.24 -9.60 4.64
C ALA A 111 1.65 -10.57 5.69
N GLN A 112 0.33 -10.52 5.92
CA GLN A 112 -0.36 -11.45 6.81
C GLN A 112 -0.29 -12.90 6.31
N LEU A 113 -0.36 -13.13 5.00
CA LEU A 113 -0.25 -14.48 4.40
C LEU A 113 1.12 -15.08 4.69
N ASN A 114 2.19 -14.30 4.52
CA ASN A 114 3.56 -14.71 4.82
C ASN A 114 3.81 -15.00 6.31
N GLN A 115 2.98 -14.45 7.20
CA GLN A 115 3.04 -14.67 8.65
C GLN A 115 1.98 -15.66 9.15
N ALA A 116 1.19 -16.28 8.27
CA ALA A 116 0.15 -17.20 8.69
C ALA A 116 0.77 -18.44 9.37
N SER A 117 0.21 -18.84 10.50
CA SER A 117 0.67 -19.97 11.33
C SER A 117 -0.01 -21.29 10.99
N ASP A 118 -1.10 -21.25 10.21
CA ASP A 118 -1.90 -22.41 9.86
C ASP A 118 -2.55 -22.26 8.47
N ALA A 119 -2.84 -23.40 7.84
CA ALA A 119 -3.35 -23.44 6.48
C ALA A 119 -4.77 -22.87 6.33
N THR A 120 -5.60 -22.91 7.38
CA THR A 120 -6.96 -22.38 7.35
C THR A 120 -6.95 -20.85 7.30
N LYS A 121 -6.15 -20.20 8.14
CA LYS A 121 -5.93 -18.76 8.11
C LYS A 121 -5.31 -18.33 6.78
N ALA A 122 -4.31 -19.07 6.30
CA ALA A 122 -3.66 -18.80 5.03
C ALA A 122 -4.64 -18.87 3.85
N ALA A 123 -5.56 -19.85 3.84
CA ALA A 123 -6.60 -19.97 2.83
C ALA A 123 -7.52 -18.73 2.78
N ARG A 124 -8.01 -18.26 3.93
CA ARG A 124 -8.87 -17.07 4.02
C ARG A 124 -8.16 -15.79 3.55
N LEU A 125 -6.88 -15.64 3.91
CA LEU A 125 -6.04 -14.53 3.45
C LEU A 125 -5.84 -14.58 1.94
N PHE A 126 -5.56 -15.77 1.40
CA PHE A 126 -5.42 -15.99 -0.03
C PHE A 126 -6.72 -15.67 -0.81
N GLU A 127 -7.89 -16.05 -0.30
CA GLU A 127 -9.20 -15.65 -0.88
C GLU A 127 -9.37 -14.14 -0.90
N THR A 128 -9.01 -13.46 0.21
CA THR A 128 -9.09 -11.99 0.30
C THR A 128 -8.16 -11.32 -0.70
N ILE A 129 -6.94 -11.83 -0.86
CA ILE A 129 -5.96 -11.37 -1.85
C ILE A 129 -6.53 -11.53 -3.28
N ALA A 130 -7.08 -12.71 -3.58
CA ALA A 130 -7.66 -12.99 -4.89
C ALA A 130 -8.83 -12.04 -5.20
N ALA A 131 -9.70 -11.78 -4.21
CA ALA A 131 -10.80 -10.83 -4.34
C ALA A 131 -10.28 -9.40 -4.59
N GLN A 132 -9.30 -8.93 -3.83
CA GLN A 132 -8.70 -7.60 -4.00
C GLN A 132 -8.08 -7.42 -5.41
N LEU A 133 -7.37 -8.43 -5.90
CA LEU A 133 -6.83 -8.43 -7.28
C LEU A 133 -7.92 -8.44 -8.35
N GLY A 134 -9.07 -9.05 -8.06
CA GLY A 134 -10.25 -9.06 -8.93
C GLY A 134 -10.92 -7.68 -9.07
N LEU A 135 -10.77 -6.79 -8.09
CA LEU A 135 -11.33 -5.43 -8.15
C LEU A 135 -10.62 -4.54 -9.17
N PHE A 136 -9.40 -4.87 -9.59
CA PHE A 136 -8.57 -3.97 -10.39
C PHE A 136 -9.28 -3.46 -11.65
N ASN A 137 -9.88 -4.36 -12.43
CA ASN A 137 -10.55 -4.00 -13.68
C ASN A 137 -11.86 -3.23 -13.48
N GLN A 138 -12.40 -3.19 -12.24
CA GLN A 138 -13.56 -2.37 -11.91
C GLN A 138 -13.17 -0.90 -11.77
N TYR A 139 -11.97 -0.61 -11.25
CA TYR A 139 -11.52 0.75 -10.92
C TYR A 139 -10.52 1.34 -11.88
N PHE A 140 -9.77 0.53 -12.64
CA PHE A 140 -8.64 0.99 -13.45
C PHE A 140 -8.79 0.65 -14.94
N GLN A 141 -8.22 1.49 -15.79
CA GLN A 141 -8.11 1.29 -17.23
C GLN A 141 -6.87 1.97 -17.79
N THR A 142 -6.35 1.46 -18.90
CA THR A 142 -5.38 2.19 -19.73
C THR A 142 -6.07 3.29 -20.53
#